data_AF-A0A0L7L8Q9-F1
#
_entry.id   AF-A0A0L7L8Q9-F1
#
_cell.length_a   1.000
_cell.length_b   1.000
_cell.length_c   1.000
_cell.angle_alpha   90.00
_cell.angle_beta   90.00
_cell.angle_gamma   90.00
#
_symmetry.space_group_name_H-M   'P 1'
#
loop_
_entity.id
_entity.type
_entity.pdbx_description
1 polymer ?
#
loop_
_entity_poly.entity_id
_entity_poly.type
_entity_poly.pdbx_seq_one_letter_code
_entity_poly.pdbx_strand_id
1 'polypeptide(L)'
;MCVASHTHSPRLYASGMTTWMRYQILLLHNRHRDNIAMGLEAGQPPASNMRKMYWDYELEQMAEVWARQCQKRHDECRNTIRFNVLQNMDVRPVLARVTEAQLLADAVGAWFSGSRVLPPEHVWSFKHSNCSAPEGCNAHWYSAAAWASTWRVGCSQSLCTVKKRSCVPFRKRRKLDETLDNATRPSSSTENILRRSNFMTTPTKFQDFTKTDKMSTIGSPLHRGIRDSVEGEKKRRERSIIVFTFCNYGPAGNIDGFPIYEAGTTCANCPQGTKCIDRTHRALCSVQGDPDGRSNLDSP
;
A
#
# COMPACT_ATOMS: atom_id res chain seq x y z
N MET A 1 -15.89 -1.25 -6.19
CA MET A 1 -15.66 -0.62 -7.50
C MET A 1 -14.37 -1.18 -8.07
N CYS A 2 -14.42 -1.92 -9.19
CA CYS A 2 -13.20 -2.41 -9.85
C CYS A 2 -12.54 -1.25 -10.63
N VAL A 3 -11.20 -1.26 -10.75
CA VAL A 3 -10.47 -0.16 -11.40
C VAL A 3 -9.61 -0.68 -12.55
N ALA A 4 -9.61 0.03 -13.68
CA ALA A 4 -8.85 -0.33 -14.87
C ALA A 4 -7.34 -0.12 -14.67
N SER A 5 -6.52 -1.02 -15.22
CA SER A 5 -5.06 -1.07 -15.03
C SER A 5 -4.31 0.22 -15.37
N HIS A 6 -4.78 0.97 -16.37
CA HIS A 6 -4.14 2.21 -16.83
C HIS A 6 -4.56 3.46 -16.06
N THR A 7 -5.56 3.36 -15.18
CA THR A 7 -6.10 4.51 -14.46
C THR A 7 -5.36 4.73 -13.15
N HIS A 8 -5.02 5.98 -12.85
CA HIS A 8 -4.35 6.35 -11.60
C HIS A 8 -4.84 7.69 -11.07
N SER A 9 -4.62 7.92 -9.79
CA SER A 9 -4.93 9.19 -9.15
C SER A 9 -4.05 10.31 -9.71
N PRO A 10 -4.57 11.55 -9.86
CA PRO A 10 -3.74 12.73 -10.12
C PRO A 10 -2.83 13.07 -8.93
N ARG A 11 -3.05 12.44 -7.76
CA ARG A 11 -2.23 12.62 -6.56
C ARG A 11 -1.01 11.70 -6.53
N LEU A 12 -0.96 10.72 -7.42
CA LEU A 12 0.12 9.74 -7.48
C LEU A 12 1.44 10.47 -7.75
N TYR A 13 2.43 10.22 -6.91
CA TYR A 13 3.78 10.77 -7.03
C TYR A 13 4.76 9.72 -7.55
N ALA A 14 4.74 8.53 -6.96
CA ALA A 14 5.53 7.37 -7.40
C ALA A 14 4.80 6.08 -7.01
N SER A 15 5.06 4.99 -7.73
CA SER A 15 4.44 3.68 -7.48
C SER A 15 5.39 2.55 -7.87
N GLY A 16 5.13 1.38 -7.31
CA GLY A 16 5.79 0.13 -7.69
C GLY A 16 6.72 -0.40 -6.60
N MET A 17 7.25 -1.59 -6.86
CA MET A 17 8.17 -2.29 -5.97
C MET A 17 9.49 -2.56 -6.66
N THR A 18 10.59 -2.37 -5.93
CA THR A 18 11.90 -2.86 -6.35
C THR A 18 12.10 -4.30 -5.89
N THR A 19 13.05 -5.03 -6.50
CA THR A 19 13.40 -6.40 -6.10
C THR A 19 13.77 -6.48 -4.62
N TRP A 20 14.49 -5.47 -4.11
CA TRP A 20 14.83 -5.39 -2.69
C TRP A 20 13.58 -5.22 -1.81
N MET A 21 12.63 -4.37 -2.18
CA MET A 21 11.39 -4.19 -1.39
C MET A 21 10.57 -5.48 -1.33
N ARG A 22 10.44 -6.22 -2.45
CA ARG A 22 9.76 -7.52 -2.50
C ARG A 22 10.40 -8.51 -1.53
N TYR A 23 11.73 -8.63 -1.59
CA TYR A 23 12.51 -9.48 -0.70
C TYR A 23 12.30 -9.12 0.78
N GLN A 24 12.36 -7.83 1.12
CA GLN A 24 12.16 -7.37 2.50
C GLN A 24 10.77 -7.72 3.02
N ILE A 25 9.71 -7.44 2.25
CA ILE A 25 8.34 -7.77 2.67
C ILE A 25 8.20 -9.29 2.86
N LEU A 26 8.67 -10.10 1.91
CA LEU A 26 8.56 -11.55 1.99
C LEU A 26 9.32 -12.12 3.20
N LEU A 27 10.54 -11.63 3.43
CA LEU A 27 11.37 -12.00 4.57
C LEU A 27 10.68 -11.66 5.90
N LEU A 28 10.13 -10.45 6.02
CA LEU A 28 9.43 -10.03 7.24
C LEU A 28 8.18 -10.89 7.51
N HIS A 29 7.38 -11.20 6.48
CA HIS A 29 6.23 -12.09 6.63
C HIS A 29 6.63 -13.49 7.09
N ASN A 30 7.60 -14.10 6.41
CA ASN A 30 8.05 -15.44 6.76
C ASN A 30 8.72 -15.47 8.14
N ARG A 31 9.48 -14.44 8.52
CA ARG A 31 10.05 -14.33 9.88
C ARG A 31 8.98 -14.28 10.96
N HIS A 32 7.93 -13.48 10.78
CA HIS A 32 6.83 -13.45 11.75
C HIS A 32 6.08 -14.79 11.80
N ARG A 33 5.81 -15.42 10.66
CA ARG A 33 5.16 -16.74 10.61
C ARG A 33 6.01 -17.84 11.26
N ASP A 34 7.33 -17.79 11.08
CA ASP A 34 8.29 -18.72 11.70
C ASP A 34 8.30 -18.54 13.23
N ASN A 35 8.29 -17.30 13.72
CA ASN A 35 8.15 -16.99 15.15
C ASN A 35 6.82 -17.52 15.73
N ILE A 36 5.70 -17.33 15.01
CA ILE A 36 4.39 -17.88 15.42
C ILE A 36 4.48 -19.41 15.49
N ALA A 37 5.02 -20.05 14.46
CA ALA A 37 5.13 -21.50 14.40
C ALA A 37 5.98 -22.09 15.54
N MET A 38 7.02 -21.38 15.98
CA MET A 38 7.84 -21.75 17.15
C MET A 38 7.22 -21.37 18.50
N GLY A 39 6.09 -20.64 18.53
CA GLY A 39 5.50 -20.13 19.77
C GLY A 39 6.29 -18.98 20.40
N LEU A 40 7.08 -18.25 19.60
CA LEU A 40 7.84 -17.06 20.04
C LEU A 40 7.05 -15.76 19.88
N GLU A 41 5.93 -15.78 19.13
CA GLU A 41 5.04 -14.63 18.99
C GLU A 41 4.18 -14.47 20.24
N ALA A 42 4.28 -13.32 20.90
CA ALA A 42 3.61 -13.08 22.17
C ALA A 42 2.08 -13.16 22.05
N GLY A 43 1.44 -13.89 22.97
CA GLY A 43 -0.02 -14.03 23.02
C GLY A 43 -0.59 -15.09 22.08
N GLN A 44 0.24 -15.89 21.40
CA GLN A 44 -0.19 -16.81 20.37
C GLN A 44 0.38 -18.22 20.60
N PRO A 45 -0.41 -19.30 20.41
CA PRO A 45 0.09 -20.67 20.51
C PRO A 45 1.01 -21.02 19.33
N PRO A 46 1.92 -22.01 19.49
CA PRO A 46 2.73 -22.51 18.39
C PRO A 46 1.86 -23.15 17.30
N ALA A 47 2.30 -23.07 16.05
CA ALA A 47 1.56 -23.59 14.89
C ALA A 47 2.19 -24.85 14.32
N SER A 48 1.37 -25.89 14.07
CA SER A 48 1.83 -27.18 13.54
C SER A 48 1.86 -27.27 12.01
N ASN A 49 1.10 -26.41 11.32
CA ASN A 49 0.83 -26.50 9.88
C ASN A 49 1.18 -25.23 9.07
N MET A 50 1.97 -24.32 9.65
CA MET A 50 2.26 -22.99 9.07
C MET A 50 3.07 -23.09 7.78
N ARG A 51 2.50 -22.69 6.63
CA ARG A 51 3.23 -22.67 5.35
C ARG A 51 4.19 -21.50 5.21
N LYS A 52 5.31 -21.72 4.51
CA LYS A 52 6.14 -20.64 3.98
C LYS A 52 5.40 -19.88 2.87
N MET A 53 5.48 -18.56 2.90
CA MET A 53 4.95 -17.71 1.84
C MET A 53 5.98 -17.52 0.73
N TYR A 54 5.47 -17.36 -0.49
CA TYR A 54 6.21 -17.08 -1.72
C TYR A 54 5.64 -15.84 -2.40
N TRP A 55 6.52 -15.09 -3.06
CA TRP A 55 6.08 -13.93 -3.82
C TRP A 55 5.20 -14.33 -5.01
N ASP A 56 4.22 -13.49 -5.31
CA ASP A 56 3.31 -13.67 -6.43
C ASP A 56 3.13 -12.36 -7.19
N TYR A 57 3.62 -12.35 -8.43
CA TYR A 57 3.63 -11.15 -9.27
C TYR A 57 2.24 -10.74 -9.77
N GLU A 58 1.30 -11.69 -9.91
CA GLU A 58 -0.09 -11.37 -10.25
C GLU A 58 -0.73 -10.59 -9.10
N LEU A 59 -0.57 -11.07 -7.86
CA LEU A 59 -1.07 -10.40 -6.67
C LEU A 59 -0.44 -9.01 -6.45
N GLU A 60 0.86 -8.86 -6.74
CA GLU A 60 1.55 -7.57 -6.71
C GLU A 60 0.96 -6.59 -7.72
N GLN A 61 0.75 -7.02 -8.97
CA GLN A 61 0.21 -6.15 -10.02
C GLN A 61 -1.18 -5.61 -9.62
N MET A 62 -2.02 -6.49 -9.06
CA MET A 62 -3.33 -6.09 -8.55
C MET A 62 -3.22 -5.11 -7.39
N ALA A 63 -2.28 -5.34 -6.46
CA ALA A 63 -2.01 -4.42 -5.36
C ALA A 63 -1.52 -3.05 -5.86
N GLU A 64 -0.71 -3.01 -6.92
CA GLU A 64 -0.21 -1.77 -7.53
C GLU A 64 -1.35 -0.95 -8.16
N VAL A 65 -2.20 -1.57 -8.98
CA VAL A 65 -3.35 -0.90 -9.61
C VAL A 65 -4.23 -0.23 -8.55
N TRP A 66 -4.41 -0.89 -7.41
CA TRP A 66 -5.20 -0.35 -6.31
C TRP A 66 -4.46 0.75 -5.52
N ALA A 67 -3.17 0.56 -5.22
CA ALA A 67 -2.36 1.54 -4.52
C ALA A 67 -2.28 2.88 -5.27
N ARG A 68 -2.24 2.83 -6.61
CA ARG A 68 -2.20 4.00 -7.51
C ARG A 68 -3.44 4.89 -7.42
N GLN A 69 -4.52 4.43 -6.79
CA GLN A 69 -5.72 5.23 -6.56
C GLN A 69 -5.59 6.24 -5.43
N CYS A 70 -4.60 6.09 -4.54
CA CYS A 70 -4.37 6.98 -3.39
C CYS A 70 -5.62 7.13 -2.49
N GLN A 71 -6.34 6.02 -2.27
CA GLN A 71 -7.58 5.96 -1.47
C GLN A 71 -7.41 4.94 -0.34
N LYS A 72 -7.83 5.31 0.87
CA LYS A 72 -7.84 4.42 2.04
C LYS A 72 -9.11 3.57 2.03
N ARG A 73 -9.18 2.59 1.13
CA ARG A 73 -10.30 1.67 0.93
C ARG A 73 -9.78 0.32 0.45
N HIS A 74 -10.53 -0.74 0.69
CA HIS A 74 -10.21 -2.07 0.17
C HIS A 74 -10.69 -2.25 -1.27
N ASP A 75 -9.96 -3.08 -2.01
CA ASP A 75 -10.39 -3.56 -3.33
C ASP A 75 -11.49 -4.62 -3.17
N GLU A 76 -12.60 -4.42 -3.89
CA GLU A 76 -13.73 -5.34 -3.96
C GLU A 76 -13.49 -6.47 -4.97
N CYS A 77 -12.73 -6.22 -6.05
CA CYS A 77 -12.61 -7.11 -7.21
C CYS A 77 -11.21 -7.70 -7.32
N ARG A 78 -10.77 -8.39 -6.27
CA ARG A 78 -9.38 -8.86 -6.13
C ARG A 78 -9.18 -10.37 -6.28
N ASN A 79 -10.24 -11.14 -6.50
CA ASN A 79 -10.10 -12.58 -6.69
C ASN A 79 -9.46 -12.90 -8.03
N THR A 80 -8.61 -13.93 -8.06
CA THR A 80 -7.96 -14.42 -9.28
C THR A 80 -8.67 -15.70 -9.74
N ILE A 81 -8.32 -16.18 -10.94
CA ILE A 81 -8.76 -17.50 -11.42
C ILE A 81 -8.17 -18.62 -10.54
N ARG A 82 -7.00 -18.40 -9.94
CA ARG A 82 -6.29 -19.42 -9.13
C ARG A 82 -6.88 -19.59 -7.74
N PHE A 83 -7.29 -18.49 -7.11
CA PHE A 83 -7.87 -18.51 -5.75
C PHE A 83 -8.51 -17.16 -5.39
N ASN A 84 -9.40 -17.20 -4.40
CA ASN A 84 -9.88 -16.01 -3.70
C ASN A 84 -8.71 -15.30 -3.01
N VAL A 85 -8.81 -13.97 -2.90
CA VAL A 85 -7.72 -13.12 -2.39
C VAL A 85 -8.19 -12.28 -1.21
N LEU A 86 -7.36 -12.24 -0.18
CA LEU A 86 -7.51 -11.36 0.97
C LEU A 86 -6.55 -10.17 0.84
N GLN A 87 -6.84 -9.04 1.48
CA GLN A 87 -6.02 -7.84 1.35
C GLN A 87 -5.78 -7.16 2.70
N ASN A 88 -4.51 -6.88 2.99
CA ASN A 88 -4.14 -5.91 4.01
C ASN A 88 -3.79 -4.57 3.36
N MET A 89 -4.07 -3.49 4.09
CA MET A 89 -3.77 -2.12 3.70
C MET A 89 -3.12 -1.40 4.87
N ASP A 90 -2.07 -0.66 4.56
CA ASP A 90 -1.44 0.26 5.49
C ASP A 90 -1.28 1.63 4.81
N VAL A 91 -1.66 2.69 5.53
CA VAL A 91 -1.64 4.07 5.01
C VAL A 91 -1.05 4.99 6.07
N ARG A 92 0.11 5.58 5.77
CA ARG A 92 0.83 6.40 6.74
C ARG A 92 1.55 7.58 6.08
N PRO A 93 1.70 8.72 6.78
CA PRO A 93 2.48 9.84 6.27
C PRO A 93 3.96 9.47 6.23
N VAL A 94 4.67 9.91 5.19
CA VAL A 94 6.12 9.79 5.11
C VAL A 94 6.74 10.95 5.90
N LEU A 95 7.39 10.63 7.01
CA LEU A 95 8.08 11.61 7.86
C LEU A 95 9.51 11.85 7.36
N ALA A 96 10.06 13.03 7.70
CA ALA A 96 11.47 13.31 7.44
C ALA A 96 12.35 12.29 8.17
N ARG A 97 13.39 11.78 7.50
CA ARG A 97 14.38 10.81 8.00
C ARG A 97 13.92 9.35 8.12
N VAL A 98 12.71 9.00 7.66
CA VAL A 98 12.28 7.59 7.60
C VAL A 98 12.85 6.95 6.32
N THR A 99 13.45 5.78 6.46
CA THR A 99 13.97 5.00 5.33
C THR A 99 12.88 4.13 4.70
N GLU A 100 13.07 3.73 3.45
CA GLU A 100 12.17 2.77 2.78
C GLU A 100 12.08 1.45 3.58
N ALA A 101 13.21 0.99 4.13
CA ALA A 101 13.25 -0.22 4.97
C ALA A 101 12.33 -0.09 6.18
N GLN A 102 12.38 1.06 6.86
CA GLN A 102 11.55 1.31 8.02
C GLN A 102 10.06 1.35 7.63
N LEU A 103 9.69 1.96 6.50
CA LEU A 103 8.30 1.98 6.04
C LEU A 103 7.76 0.57 5.78
N LEU A 104 8.57 -0.31 5.18
CA LEU A 104 8.19 -1.71 4.94
C LEU A 104 8.05 -2.49 6.25
N ALA A 105 9.04 -2.36 7.15
CA ALA A 105 9.03 -3.01 8.45
C ALA A 105 7.84 -2.55 9.31
N ASP A 106 7.56 -1.25 9.30
CA ASP A 106 6.45 -0.65 10.03
C ASP A 106 5.08 -1.12 9.51
N ALA A 107 4.93 -1.30 8.20
CA ALA A 107 3.69 -1.78 7.60
C ALA A 107 3.44 -3.25 7.96
N VAL A 108 4.44 -4.13 7.76
CA VAL A 108 4.32 -5.56 8.08
C VAL A 108 4.17 -5.77 9.58
N GLY A 109 4.98 -5.08 10.39
CA GLY A 109 4.92 -5.15 11.85
C GLY A 109 3.58 -4.67 12.42
N ALA A 110 2.96 -3.65 11.81
CA ALA A 110 1.61 -3.23 12.20
C ALA A 110 0.55 -4.31 11.93
N TRP A 111 0.64 -5.05 10.81
CA TRP A 111 -0.27 -6.18 10.60
C TRP A 111 -0.07 -7.29 11.63
N PHE A 112 1.17 -7.63 11.96
CA PHE A 112 1.44 -8.66 12.97
C PHE A 112 1.18 -8.21 14.41
N SER A 113 1.14 -6.91 14.70
CA SER A 113 0.86 -6.38 16.05
C SER A 113 -0.49 -6.83 16.63
N GLY A 114 -1.41 -7.27 15.78
CA GLY A 114 -2.68 -7.86 16.21
C GLY A 114 -2.53 -9.16 17.01
N SER A 115 -1.38 -9.84 16.95
CA SER A 115 -1.07 -11.05 17.72
C SER A 115 -1.26 -10.87 19.24
N ARG A 116 -0.94 -9.67 19.74
CA ARG A 116 -0.99 -9.33 21.17
C ARG A 116 -2.40 -9.08 21.68
N VAL A 117 -3.31 -8.71 20.78
CA VAL A 117 -4.70 -8.34 21.11
C VAL A 117 -5.65 -9.48 20.80
N LEU A 118 -5.33 -10.33 19.82
CA LEU A 118 -6.15 -11.49 19.47
C LEU A 118 -6.03 -12.56 20.56
N PRO A 119 -7.12 -12.92 21.24
CA PRO A 119 -7.06 -13.99 22.22
C PRO A 119 -6.73 -15.34 21.57
N PRO A 120 -5.97 -16.23 22.24
CA PRO A 120 -5.57 -17.53 21.71
C PRO A 120 -6.75 -18.39 21.21
N GLU A 121 -7.92 -18.29 21.83
CA GLU A 121 -9.10 -19.08 21.44
C GLU A 121 -9.65 -18.70 20.05
N HIS A 122 -9.42 -17.46 19.60
CA HIS A 122 -9.81 -17.00 18.27
C HIS A 122 -8.88 -17.54 17.18
N VAL A 123 -7.74 -18.15 17.55
CA VAL A 123 -6.90 -18.90 16.61
C VAL A 123 -7.59 -20.16 16.13
N TRP A 124 -8.36 -20.83 16.99
CA TRP A 124 -9.08 -22.07 16.63
C TRP A 124 -10.36 -21.83 15.84
N SER A 125 -11.04 -20.72 16.11
CA SER A 125 -12.26 -20.31 15.39
C SER A 125 -12.21 -18.82 15.14
N PHE A 126 -11.69 -18.43 13.98
CA PHE A 126 -11.68 -17.05 13.56
C PHE A 126 -13.11 -16.49 13.50
N LYS A 127 -13.27 -15.26 13.96
CA LYS A 127 -14.50 -14.48 13.82
C LYS A 127 -14.14 -13.10 13.34
N HIS A 128 -14.80 -12.64 12.27
CA HIS A 128 -14.66 -11.26 11.84
C HIS A 128 -15.07 -10.31 12.97
N SER A 129 -14.11 -9.52 13.45
CA SER A 129 -14.38 -8.47 14.43
C SER A 129 -14.92 -7.21 13.75
N ASN A 130 -15.75 -6.45 14.46
CA ASN A 130 -16.23 -5.17 13.98
C ASN A 130 -15.10 -4.13 14.07
N CYS A 131 -14.50 -3.84 12.92
CA CYS A 131 -13.44 -2.87 12.66
C CYS A 131 -13.71 -1.40 13.08
N SER A 132 -14.83 -1.13 13.75
CA SER A 132 -15.26 0.21 14.17
C SER A 132 -14.71 0.62 15.54
N ALA A 133 -14.01 -0.26 16.26
CA ALA A 133 -13.48 -0.01 17.60
C ALA A 133 -12.22 0.90 17.60
N PRO A 134 -11.94 1.63 18.70
CA PRO A 134 -10.76 2.50 18.82
C PRO A 134 -9.41 1.76 18.66
N GLU A 135 -9.36 0.47 19.00
CA GLU A 135 -8.17 -0.39 18.88
C GLU A 135 -7.94 -0.93 17.44
N GLY A 136 -8.86 -0.63 16.50
CA GLY A 136 -8.71 -0.89 15.08
C GLY A 136 -8.93 -2.34 14.63
N CYS A 137 -8.62 -2.62 13.37
CA CYS A 137 -8.76 -3.94 12.72
C CYS A 137 -7.54 -4.86 12.93
N ASN A 138 -6.73 -4.66 13.96
CA ASN A 138 -5.40 -5.30 14.02
C ASN A 138 -5.48 -6.83 14.01
N ALA A 139 -6.48 -7.41 14.68
CA ALA A 139 -6.78 -8.83 14.64
C ALA A 139 -7.06 -9.35 13.21
N HIS A 140 -7.81 -8.60 12.40
CA HIS A 140 -8.15 -8.95 11.01
C HIS A 140 -6.92 -8.91 10.10
N TRP A 141 -6.01 -7.95 10.31
CA TRP A 141 -4.75 -7.87 9.58
C TRP A 141 -3.77 -8.98 9.98
N TYR A 142 -3.70 -9.27 11.28
CA TYR A 142 -2.88 -10.36 11.81
C TYR A 142 -3.34 -11.69 11.26
N SER A 143 -4.63 -12.01 11.37
CA SER A 143 -5.18 -13.27 10.87
C SER A 143 -4.96 -13.44 9.37
N ALA A 144 -5.04 -12.35 8.58
CA ALA A 144 -4.74 -12.37 7.16
C ALA A 144 -3.30 -12.79 6.84
N ALA A 145 -2.33 -12.22 7.57
CA ALA A 145 -0.91 -12.46 7.37
C ALA A 145 -0.42 -13.77 8.01
N ALA A 146 -1.06 -14.20 9.11
CA ALA A 146 -0.73 -15.39 9.88
C ALA A 146 -1.48 -16.66 9.40
N TRP A 147 -2.39 -16.55 8.44
CA TRP A 147 -3.21 -17.69 8.00
C TRP A 147 -2.35 -18.84 7.44
N ALA A 148 -2.43 -20.04 8.02
CA ALA A 148 -1.51 -21.15 7.72
C ALA A 148 -1.59 -21.63 6.27
N SER A 149 -2.80 -21.69 5.70
CA SER A 149 -3.01 -22.16 4.33
C SER A 149 -2.70 -21.11 3.26
N THR A 150 -2.52 -19.84 3.64
CA THR A 150 -2.07 -18.77 2.75
C THR A 150 -0.57 -18.89 2.52
N TRP A 151 -0.15 -19.01 1.26
CA TRP A 151 1.26 -19.24 0.89
C TRP A 151 1.73 -18.38 -0.29
N ARG A 152 0.87 -17.52 -0.84
CA ARG A 152 1.20 -16.53 -1.86
C ARG A 152 0.95 -15.14 -1.32
N VAL A 153 1.90 -14.24 -1.54
CA VAL A 153 1.77 -12.82 -1.18
C VAL A 153 2.32 -11.96 -2.32
N GLY A 154 1.61 -10.88 -2.64
CA GLY A 154 2.09 -9.87 -3.57
C GLY A 154 1.64 -8.50 -3.11
N CYS A 155 2.58 -7.57 -3.02
CA CYS A 155 2.33 -6.26 -2.45
C CYS A 155 2.85 -5.14 -3.32
N SER A 156 2.30 -3.94 -3.15
CA SER A 156 2.79 -2.73 -3.80
C SER A 156 2.68 -1.51 -2.90
N GLN A 157 3.57 -0.54 -3.15
CA GLN A 157 3.55 0.78 -2.53
C GLN A 157 3.28 1.88 -3.55
N SER A 158 2.50 2.87 -3.12
CA SER A 158 2.32 4.12 -3.87
C SER A 158 2.49 5.32 -2.95
N LEU A 159 3.34 6.25 -3.38
CA LEU A 159 3.53 7.55 -2.75
C LEU A 159 2.54 8.53 -3.37
N CYS A 160 1.75 9.18 -2.54
CA CYS A 160 0.68 10.08 -2.96
C CYS A 160 0.78 11.41 -2.23
N THR A 161 0.61 12.51 -2.96
CA THR A 161 0.56 13.84 -2.34
C THR A 161 -0.72 14.00 -1.50
N VAL A 162 -0.68 14.69 -0.37
CA VAL A 162 -1.89 14.98 0.43
C VAL A 162 -2.95 15.75 -0.36
N LYS A 163 -4.23 15.44 -0.13
CA LYS A 163 -5.35 16.25 -0.65
C LYS A 163 -5.20 17.65 -0.03
N LYS A 164 -4.94 18.67 -0.85
CA LYS A 164 -5.09 20.05 -0.38
C LYS A 164 -6.55 20.22 0.00
N ARG A 165 -6.85 20.47 1.27
CA ARG A 165 -8.15 21.04 1.63
C ARG A 165 -8.23 22.38 0.90
N SER A 166 -9.11 22.51 -0.08
CA SER A 166 -9.45 23.79 -0.69
C SER A 166 -10.24 24.61 0.32
N CYS A 167 -9.60 25.04 1.41
CA CYS A 167 -10.13 26.11 2.23
C CYS A 167 -9.89 27.39 1.45
N VAL A 168 -10.72 27.68 0.45
CA VAL A 168 -10.90 29.07 0.03
C VAL A 168 -11.75 29.69 1.13
N PRO A 169 -11.24 30.63 1.94
CA PRO A 169 -12.11 31.34 2.86
C PRO A 169 -13.18 32.02 2.02
N PHE A 170 -14.44 31.62 2.20
CA PHE A 170 -15.58 32.31 1.64
C PHE A 170 -15.65 33.68 2.30
N ARG A 171 -14.96 34.67 1.74
CA ARG A 171 -15.15 36.07 2.12
C ARG A 171 -16.56 36.45 1.68
N LYS A 172 -17.52 36.34 2.58
CA LYS A 172 -18.81 37.04 2.46
C LYS A 172 -18.47 38.53 2.31
N ARG A 173 -18.58 39.09 1.10
CA ARG A 173 -18.69 40.54 0.97
C ARG A 173 -19.97 40.92 1.72
N ARG A 174 -19.85 41.53 2.90
CA ARG A 174 -20.96 42.31 3.46
C ARG A 174 -21.21 43.44 2.47
N LYS A 175 -22.29 43.35 1.68
CA LYS A 175 -22.92 44.56 1.18
C LYS A 175 -23.56 45.20 2.42
N LEU A 176 -23.13 46.41 2.76
CA LEU A 176 -23.98 47.27 3.58
C LEU A 176 -25.21 47.59 2.73
N ASP A 177 -26.36 47.29 3.28
CA ASP A 177 -27.67 47.58 2.71
C ASP A 177 -28.08 48.94 3.27
N GLU A 178 -28.06 49.98 2.44
CA GLU A 178 -28.79 51.23 2.71
C GLU A 178 -30.11 51.13 1.95
N THR A 179 -31.17 50.91 2.73
CA THR A 179 -32.59 50.88 2.35
C THR A 179 -33.11 52.30 2.11
N LEU A 180 -33.74 52.61 0.97
CA LEU A 180 -35.17 52.95 0.72
C LEU A 180 -35.14 53.77 -0.61
N ASP A 181 -36.02 53.72 -1.61
CA ASP A 181 -37.48 53.60 -1.62
C ASP A 181 -38.03 53.27 -3.03
N ASN A 182 -39.17 52.56 -3.02
CA ASN A 182 -40.37 52.66 -3.89
C ASN A 182 -40.35 52.35 -5.41
N ALA A 183 -40.78 51.11 -5.69
CA ALA A 183 -41.75 50.61 -6.69
C ALA A 183 -42.25 51.51 -7.84
N THR A 184 -42.11 51.03 -9.09
CA THR A 184 -43.23 50.69 -10.03
C THR A 184 -42.73 49.84 -11.23
N ARG A 185 -43.55 48.89 -11.70
CA ARG A 185 -43.44 48.08 -12.95
C ARG A 185 -44.49 48.61 -13.96
N PRO A 186 -44.63 48.14 -15.24
CA PRO A 186 -43.79 47.26 -16.08
C PRO A 186 -43.68 47.71 -17.58
N SER A 187 -42.84 47.06 -18.41
CA SER A 187 -43.14 46.52 -19.78
C SER A 187 -41.81 46.17 -20.52
N SER A 188 -41.69 44.97 -21.09
CA SER A 188 -41.71 44.67 -22.53
C SER A 188 -40.60 45.31 -23.38
N SER A 189 -39.59 44.52 -23.77
CA SER A 189 -39.26 44.24 -25.18
C SER A 189 -37.93 43.49 -25.29
N THR A 190 -37.92 42.52 -26.18
CA THR A 190 -36.79 41.77 -26.72
C THR A 190 -35.84 42.67 -27.50
N GLU A 191 -34.52 42.45 -27.41
CA GLU A 191 -33.65 42.53 -28.60
C GLU A 191 -32.26 41.91 -28.44
N ASN A 192 -31.75 41.50 -29.60
CA ASN A 192 -30.61 40.65 -29.88
C ASN A 192 -29.25 41.34 -29.69
N ILE A 193 -28.20 40.57 -29.38
CA ILE A 193 -26.82 41.00 -29.63
C ILE A 193 -26.04 39.89 -30.35
N LEU A 194 -25.80 40.12 -31.65
CA LEU A 194 -24.84 39.41 -32.48
C LEU A 194 -23.41 39.92 -32.23
N ARG A 195 -22.48 38.96 -32.18
CA ARG A 195 -21.09 38.95 -32.70
C ARG A 195 -20.08 40.02 -32.22
N ARG A 196 -18.89 39.53 -31.83
CA ARG A 196 -17.68 39.65 -32.68
C ARG A 196 -16.51 38.76 -32.23
N SER A 197 -15.91 38.13 -33.23
CA SER A 197 -14.63 37.42 -33.30
C SER A 197 -13.43 38.36 -33.13
N ASN A 198 -12.24 37.79 -32.87
CA ASN A 198 -11.04 37.99 -33.70
C ASN A 198 -9.93 36.94 -33.41
N PHE A 199 -9.28 36.52 -34.49
CA PHE A 199 -8.19 35.56 -34.65
C PHE A 199 -6.89 36.31 -35.01
N MET A 200 -5.70 35.74 -34.72
CA MET A 200 -4.42 35.71 -35.50
C MET A 200 -3.22 35.37 -34.57
N THR A 201 -2.55 34.20 -34.66
CA THR A 201 -1.36 33.78 -35.49
C THR A 201 -0.08 34.62 -35.22
N THR A 202 1.17 34.17 -34.96
CA THR A 202 2.00 32.93 -35.09
C THR A 202 3.36 33.16 -34.31
N PRO A 203 4.52 32.52 -34.60
CA PRO A 203 5.07 31.25 -34.07
C PRO A 203 6.37 31.42 -33.21
N THR A 204 6.81 30.41 -32.44
CA THR A 204 8.14 30.41 -31.79
C THR A 204 8.98 29.16 -32.06
N LYS A 205 10.27 29.42 -32.32
CA LYS A 205 11.38 28.53 -32.74
C LYS A 205 11.85 27.56 -31.64
N PHE A 206 12.29 26.39 -32.07
CA PHE A 206 13.09 25.40 -31.35
C PHE A 206 14.56 25.84 -31.21
N GLN A 207 15.20 25.54 -30.07
CA GLN A 207 16.67 25.50 -29.94
C GLN A 207 17.09 24.25 -29.16
N ASP A 208 18.16 23.65 -29.66
CA ASP A 208 18.81 22.41 -29.26
C ASP A 208 20.16 22.75 -28.61
N PHE A 209 20.58 22.04 -27.56
CA PHE A 209 21.92 22.20 -26.99
C PHE A 209 22.45 20.88 -26.40
N THR A 210 23.42 20.30 -27.10
CA THR A 210 24.36 19.31 -26.58
C THR A 210 25.47 19.99 -25.76
N LYS A 211 25.76 19.48 -24.56
CA LYS A 211 27.14 19.35 -24.05
C LYS A 211 27.23 18.35 -22.90
N THR A 212 28.11 17.38 -23.07
CA THR A 212 28.60 16.42 -22.07
C THR A 212 29.55 17.08 -21.09
N ASP A 213 29.42 16.78 -19.79
CA ASP A 213 30.55 16.76 -18.87
C ASP A 213 30.35 15.64 -17.82
N LYS A 214 31.39 14.81 -17.68
CA LYS A 214 31.48 13.73 -16.68
C LYS A 214 31.94 14.34 -15.35
N MET A 215 31.19 14.12 -14.27
CA MET A 215 31.73 14.28 -12.91
C MET A 215 31.14 13.22 -11.98
N SER A 216 32.03 12.37 -11.45
CA SER A 216 31.77 11.32 -10.47
C SER A 216 31.23 11.92 -9.16
N THR A 217 30.05 11.47 -8.71
CA THR A 217 29.60 11.64 -7.32
C THR A 217 28.89 10.38 -6.84
N ILE A 218 29.40 9.81 -5.74
CA ILE A 218 28.77 8.76 -4.94
C ILE A 218 27.58 9.42 -4.22
N GLY A 219 26.35 8.96 -4.49
CA GLY A 219 25.12 9.52 -3.91
C GLY A 219 24.10 8.44 -3.55
N SER A 220 23.35 8.67 -2.46
CA SER A 220 22.27 7.79 -2.00
C SER A 220 21.09 7.78 -2.98
N PRO A 221 20.38 6.65 -3.17
CA PRO A 221 19.49 6.44 -4.33
C PRO A 221 18.17 7.25 -4.34
N LEU A 222 17.82 7.90 -3.22
CA LEU A 222 16.49 8.49 -3.02
C LEU A 222 16.30 9.92 -3.56
N HIS A 223 17.30 10.50 -4.23
CA HIS A 223 17.17 11.83 -4.84
C HIS A 223 17.87 11.90 -6.20
N ARG A 224 17.09 11.68 -7.28
CA ARG A 224 17.48 12.07 -8.65
C ARG A 224 16.57 13.20 -9.10
N GLY A 225 16.82 14.40 -8.55
CA GLY A 225 16.20 15.64 -8.97
C GLY A 225 17.28 16.69 -9.20
N ILE A 226 17.31 17.27 -10.40
CA ILE A 226 18.23 18.34 -10.80
C ILE A 226 18.05 19.51 -9.83
N ARG A 227 19.15 19.92 -9.18
CA ARG A 227 19.20 21.11 -8.32
C ARG A 227 19.58 22.29 -9.21
N ASP A 228 18.58 22.96 -9.78
CA ASP A 228 18.80 24.31 -10.31
C ASP A 228 19.02 25.23 -9.11
N SER A 229 20.28 25.61 -8.89
CA SER A 229 20.68 26.65 -7.96
C SER A 229 20.21 27.99 -8.48
N VAL A 230 19.02 28.41 -8.05
CA VAL A 230 18.63 29.82 -8.01
C VAL A 230 18.24 30.13 -6.58
N GLU A 231 19.06 30.97 -5.96
CA GLU A 231 18.86 31.61 -4.68
C GLU A 231 17.49 32.29 -4.62
N GLY A 232 16.78 32.04 -3.52
CA GLY A 232 15.46 32.58 -3.25
C GLY A 232 14.78 31.72 -2.21
N GLU A 233 14.90 32.14 -0.94
CA GLU A 233 14.19 31.57 0.19
C GLU A 233 12.67 31.69 0.01
N LYS A 234 12.10 30.79 -0.79
CA LYS A 234 10.73 30.33 -0.60
C LYS A 234 10.85 29.01 0.10
N LYS A 235 10.46 28.97 1.39
CA LYS A 235 10.13 27.75 2.12
C LYS A 235 9.09 26.99 1.28
N ARG A 236 9.58 26.19 0.33
CA ARG A 236 8.77 25.38 -0.56
C ARG A 236 8.08 24.43 0.40
N ARG A 237 6.80 24.68 0.72
CA ARG A 237 6.00 23.80 1.60
C ARG A 237 6.22 22.39 1.09
N GLU A 238 7.04 21.64 1.80
CA GLU A 238 7.39 20.28 1.44
C GLU A 238 6.07 19.53 1.33
N ARG A 239 5.79 18.98 0.14
CA ARG A 239 4.47 18.38 -0.10
C ARG A 239 4.41 17.16 0.80
N SER A 240 3.50 17.16 1.78
CA SER A 240 3.31 15.99 2.62
C SER A 240 2.94 14.79 1.74
N ILE A 241 3.74 13.74 1.81
CA ILE A 241 3.54 12.49 1.08
C ILE A 241 2.90 11.49 2.02
N ILE A 242 1.92 10.74 1.51
CA ILE A 242 1.33 9.59 2.17
C ILE A 242 1.75 8.36 1.38
N VAL A 243 2.27 7.35 2.05
CA VAL A 243 2.49 6.03 1.46
C VAL A 243 1.24 5.17 1.65
N PHE A 244 0.82 4.53 0.57
CA PHE A 244 -0.23 3.52 0.54
C PHE A 244 0.43 2.18 0.24
N THR A 245 0.41 1.27 1.20
CA THR A 245 0.92 -0.11 1.05
C THR A 245 -0.27 -1.06 1.01
N PHE A 246 -0.36 -1.87 -0.04
CA PHE A 246 -1.35 -2.93 -0.15
C PHE A 246 -0.65 -4.27 -0.33
N CYS A 247 -1.07 -5.28 0.42
CA CYS A 247 -0.65 -6.66 0.23
C CYS A 247 -1.87 -7.52 -0.04
N ASN A 248 -1.81 -8.31 -1.11
CA ASN A 248 -2.79 -9.31 -1.47
C ASN A 248 -2.26 -10.70 -1.10
N TYR A 249 -3.12 -11.54 -0.55
CA TYR A 249 -2.78 -12.84 0.03
C TYR A 249 -3.63 -13.95 -0.59
N GLY A 250 -2.97 -15.06 -0.93
CA GLY A 250 -3.56 -16.18 -1.65
C GLY A 250 -3.12 -17.56 -1.14
N PRO A 251 -4.01 -18.55 -1.10
CA PRO A 251 -5.47 -18.42 -1.10
C PRO A 251 -5.97 -17.54 0.05
N ALA A 252 -7.19 -17.00 -0.06
CA ALA A 252 -7.77 -16.14 0.97
C ALA A 252 -7.96 -16.89 2.30
N GLY A 253 -7.52 -16.25 3.38
CA GLY A 253 -7.83 -16.64 4.75
C GLY A 253 -9.02 -15.88 5.32
N ASN A 254 -9.02 -15.72 6.65
CA ASN A 254 -10.06 -15.03 7.40
C ASN A 254 -11.46 -15.61 7.14
N ILE A 255 -11.56 -16.93 7.17
CA ILE A 255 -12.83 -17.63 6.96
C ILE A 255 -13.48 -17.83 8.34
N ASP A 256 -14.71 -17.36 8.51
CA ASP A 256 -15.42 -17.47 9.80
C ASP A 256 -15.58 -18.92 10.24
N GLY A 257 -15.25 -19.19 11.50
CA GLY A 257 -15.31 -20.51 12.10
C GLY A 257 -14.13 -21.42 11.76
N PHE A 258 -13.23 -21.01 10.86
CA PHE A 258 -12.02 -21.76 10.55
C PHE A 258 -10.84 -21.26 11.41
N PRO A 259 -9.87 -22.13 11.72
CA PRO A 259 -8.69 -21.71 12.45
C PRO A 259 -7.77 -20.85 11.57
N ILE A 260 -7.10 -19.86 12.18
CA ILE A 260 -6.03 -19.11 11.51
C ILE A 260 -4.88 -20.05 11.15
N TYR A 261 -4.51 -20.90 12.10
CA TYR A 261 -3.57 -22.00 11.93
C TYR A 261 -3.90 -23.09 12.97
N GLU A 262 -3.37 -24.29 12.76
CA GLU A 262 -3.56 -25.36 13.73
C GLU A 262 -2.55 -25.20 14.86
N ALA A 263 -3.04 -25.01 16.08
CA ALA A 263 -2.19 -24.95 17.26
C ALA A 263 -1.59 -26.33 17.55
N GLY A 264 -0.29 -26.39 17.82
CA GLY A 264 0.37 -27.65 18.18
C GLY A 264 1.87 -27.59 18.01
N THR A 265 2.52 -28.75 18.13
CA THR A 265 3.97 -28.87 17.93
C THR A 265 4.34 -28.42 16.52
N THR A 266 5.33 -27.55 16.43
CA THR A 266 5.87 -27.03 15.17
C THR A 266 6.15 -28.15 14.18
N CYS A 267 5.72 -27.98 12.92
CA CYS A 267 5.90 -28.94 11.83
C CYS A 267 5.18 -30.29 11.98
N ALA A 268 4.40 -30.52 13.04
CA ALA A 268 3.75 -31.80 13.27
C ALA A 268 2.61 -32.10 12.28
N ASN A 269 2.02 -31.07 11.67
CA ASN A 269 0.94 -31.25 10.70
C ASN A 269 1.18 -30.44 9.41
N CYS A 270 2.38 -30.51 8.85
CA CYS A 270 2.64 -29.83 7.58
C CYS A 270 1.69 -30.32 6.47
N PRO A 271 1.08 -29.40 5.70
CA PRO A 271 0.19 -29.76 4.61
C PRO A 271 0.84 -30.67 3.56
N GLN A 272 0.02 -31.43 2.82
CA GLN A 272 0.51 -32.38 1.82
C GLN A 272 1.51 -31.76 0.84
N GLY A 273 2.62 -32.45 0.60
CA GLY A 273 3.69 -31.99 -0.30
C GLY A 273 4.64 -30.95 0.31
N THR A 274 4.48 -30.62 1.60
CA THR A 274 5.36 -29.67 2.31
C THR A 274 5.99 -30.30 3.54
N LYS A 275 7.17 -29.83 3.91
CA LYS A 275 7.90 -30.23 5.12
C LYS A 275 8.71 -29.06 5.65
N CYS A 276 9.11 -29.11 6.91
CA CYS A 276 10.05 -28.15 7.50
C CYS A 276 11.49 -28.50 7.11
N ILE A 277 11.86 -28.18 5.88
CA ILE A 277 13.17 -28.49 5.29
C ILE A 277 14.00 -27.23 4.97
N ASP A 278 13.37 -26.06 4.98
CA ASP A 278 14.05 -24.79 4.76
C ASP A 278 14.97 -24.47 5.94
N ARG A 279 16.24 -24.17 5.65
CA ARG A 279 17.24 -23.81 6.66
C ARG A 279 17.06 -22.39 7.19
N THR A 280 16.46 -21.51 6.39
CA THR A 280 16.24 -20.09 6.73
C THR A 280 15.05 -19.90 7.65
N HIS A 281 13.97 -20.65 7.41
CA HIS A 281 12.74 -20.63 8.22
C HIS A 281 12.36 -22.07 8.58
N ARG A 282 12.98 -22.56 9.66
CA ARG A 282 12.95 -23.99 10.02
C ARG A 282 11.61 -24.45 10.57
N ALA A 283 10.75 -23.53 11.00
CA ALA A 283 9.43 -23.82 11.54
C ALA A 283 8.32 -23.75 10.48
N LEU A 284 8.67 -23.41 9.23
CA LEU A 284 7.70 -23.27 8.15
C LEU A 284 7.68 -24.48 7.23
N CYS A 285 6.47 -24.94 6.91
CA CYS A 285 6.22 -25.97 5.92
C CYS A 285 6.48 -25.40 4.51
N SER A 286 7.55 -25.87 3.87
CA SER A 286 8.01 -25.45 2.55
C SER A 286 7.96 -26.61 1.55
N VAL A 287 7.88 -26.29 0.26
CA VAL A 287 7.90 -27.31 -0.80
C VAL A 287 9.33 -27.80 -1.04
N GLN A 288 9.47 -29.08 -1.44
CA GLN A 288 10.77 -29.64 -1.79
C GLN A 288 11.31 -29.01 -3.07
N GLY A 289 12.56 -28.56 -3.05
CA GLY A 289 13.19 -27.87 -4.19
C GLY A 289 12.90 -26.37 -4.26
N ASP A 290 12.41 -25.78 -3.17
CA ASP A 290 12.27 -24.32 -3.02
C ASP A 290 13.57 -23.59 -3.43
N PRO A 291 13.52 -22.67 -4.42
CA PRO A 291 14.70 -21.92 -4.86
C PRO A 291 15.35 -21.10 -3.74
N ASP A 292 14.59 -20.63 -2.76
CA ASP A 292 15.12 -19.88 -1.61
C ASP A 292 15.77 -20.81 -0.56
N GLY A 293 15.48 -22.12 -0.62
CA GLY A 293 16.07 -23.14 0.26
C GLY A 293 17.46 -23.61 -0.20
N ARG A 294 17.86 -23.28 -1.43
CA ARG A 294 19.23 -23.48 -1.92
C ARG A 294 20.10 -22.32 -1.43
N SER A 295 20.52 -22.38 -0.18
CA SER A 295 21.73 -21.66 0.23
C SER A 295 22.86 -22.03 -0.74
N ASN A 296 23.56 -21.03 -1.28
CA ASN A 296 24.78 -21.12 -2.09
C ASN A 296 25.87 -22.04 -1.49
N LEU A 297 25.66 -23.35 -1.50
CA LEU A 297 26.62 -24.36 -1.05
C LEU A 297 26.80 -25.50 -2.06
N ASP A 298 26.00 -25.53 -3.13
CA ASP A 298 26.20 -26.45 -4.25
C ASP A 298 26.17 -25.65 -5.56
N SER A 299 27.29 -25.02 -5.89
CA SER A 299 27.67 -24.73 -7.27
C SER A 299 29.10 -25.23 -7.46
N PRO A 300 29.37 -25.89 -8.59
CA PRO A 300 30.49 -26.82 -8.78
C PRO A 300 31.88 -26.17 -8.67
#